data_AF-A0A922EZD3-F1
#
_entry.id   AF-A0A922EZD3-F1
#
_cell.length_a   1.000
_cell.length_b   1.000
_cell.length_c   1.000
_cell.angle_alpha   90.00
_cell.angle_beta   90.00
_cell.angle_gamma   90.00
#
_symmetry.space_group_name_H-M   'P 1'
#
loop_
_entity.id
_entity.type
_entity.pdbx_description
1 polymer ?
#
loop_
_entity_poly.entity_id
_entity_poly.type
_entity_poly.pdbx_seq_one_letter_code
_entity_poly.pdbx_strand_id
1 'polypeptide(L)'
;MAVPLKHLLAVPVPHYQLNYSQRPASFAKKSHSQSRLSASKMATSGIDRTAPSPTKIIDSHLHVWASPQEAADKYPYFPGQEPTLPGNVDFLLECMEEAGVDGALIVQPINHKFDHSLVTSVLKKYPTKFVGCCLANPAEDGSGVKLLEHLVLKDGYGAVRFNPYLWPSGQQMTNEVGKSIFSRAGELGVPVGFMCMKGLSLHVSEIEKLCTEFPSTVVLLDHLAFCRPPLNDDESLAFSELLKLSRFPQVTCPVYL
;
A
#
# COMPACT_ATOMS: atom_id res chain seq x y z
N MET A 1 32.78 -42.97 -6.32
CA MET A 1 33.71 -41.97 -6.86
C MET A 1 33.11 -40.61 -6.58
N ALA A 2 33.70 -39.88 -5.63
CA ALA A 2 33.28 -38.56 -5.19
C ALA A 2 34.21 -37.51 -5.82
N VAL A 3 33.65 -36.37 -6.21
CA VAL A 3 34.42 -35.16 -6.58
C VAL A 3 33.91 -34.03 -5.69
N PRO A 4 34.77 -33.36 -4.90
CA PRO A 4 34.35 -32.32 -3.97
C PRO A 4 34.33 -30.94 -4.63
N LEU A 5 33.27 -30.17 -4.41
CA LEU A 5 33.24 -28.75 -4.77
C LEU A 5 33.79 -27.91 -3.61
N LYS A 6 34.84 -27.13 -3.91
CA LYS A 6 35.56 -26.28 -2.97
C LYS A 6 34.77 -25.03 -2.57
N HIS A 7 34.98 -24.62 -1.32
CA HIS A 7 34.63 -23.34 -0.72
C HIS A 7 35.13 -22.13 -1.52
N LEU A 8 34.28 -21.11 -1.65
CA LEU A 8 34.61 -19.70 -1.86
C LEU A 8 33.69 -18.89 -0.92
N LEU A 9 34.18 -18.59 0.29
CA LEU A 9 34.77 -17.30 0.72
C LEU A 9 33.70 -16.24 1.03
N ALA A 10 33.59 -15.99 2.33
CA ALA A 10 32.77 -14.98 2.97
C ALA A 10 33.18 -13.56 2.57
N VAL A 11 32.18 -12.71 2.36
CA VAL A 11 32.34 -11.25 2.20
C VAL A 11 32.12 -10.61 3.57
N PRO A 12 33.01 -9.73 4.06
CA PRO A 12 32.86 -9.10 5.37
C PRO A 12 31.83 -7.98 5.34
N VAL A 13 30.97 -7.94 6.36
CA VAL A 13 30.03 -6.84 6.65
C VAL A 13 30.79 -5.74 7.41
N PRO A 14 30.83 -4.48 6.92
CA PRO A 14 31.42 -3.39 7.69
C PRO A 14 30.47 -2.95 8.81
N HIS A 15 30.96 -3.04 10.05
CA HIS A 15 30.36 -2.37 11.21
C HIS A 15 30.60 -0.86 11.11
N TYR A 16 29.53 -0.07 10.96
CA TYR A 16 29.59 1.38 11.14
C TYR A 16 29.29 1.74 12.61
N GLN A 17 30.31 2.21 13.32
CA GLN A 17 30.16 2.94 14.58
C GLN A 17 29.96 4.43 14.26
N LEU A 18 28.80 4.97 14.62
CA LEU A 18 28.54 6.42 14.55
C LEU A 18 29.10 7.08 15.83
N ASN A 19 30.26 7.70 15.70
CA ASN A 19 30.79 8.61 16.71
C ASN A 19 30.10 9.97 16.56
N TYR A 20 29.27 10.33 17.54
CA TYR A 20 28.82 11.70 17.75
C TYR A 20 30.01 12.54 18.25
N SER A 21 30.44 13.52 17.45
CA SER A 21 31.33 14.58 17.94
C SER A 21 30.83 15.96 17.53
N GLN A 22 31.04 16.88 18.47
CA GLN A 22 30.36 18.15 18.65
C GLN A 22 30.86 19.25 17.72
N ARG A 23 29.99 20.22 17.39
CA ARG A 23 30.38 21.53 16.84
C ARG A 23 31.30 22.27 17.84
N PRO A 24 32.12 23.23 17.34
CA PRO A 24 31.70 24.62 17.55
C PRO A 24 31.98 25.60 16.38
N ALA A 25 31.39 26.79 16.58
CA ALA A 25 31.31 28.00 15.76
C ALA A 25 32.64 28.54 15.15
N SER A 26 32.59 29.37 14.11
CA SER A 26 32.44 30.84 14.21
C SER A 26 32.82 31.60 12.90
N PHE A 27 32.10 32.71 12.65
CA PHE A 27 32.47 33.98 11.98
C PHE A 27 33.40 34.03 10.74
N ALA A 28 32.90 34.67 9.67
CA ALA A 28 33.56 35.85 9.07
C ALA A 28 32.60 36.64 8.14
N LYS A 29 32.39 37.92 8.48
CA LYS A 29 31.82 38.95 7.61
C LYS A 29 32.88 39.40 6.61
N LYS A 30 32.52 39.59 5.33
CA LYS A 30 33.15 40.61 4.46
C LYS A 30 32.11 41.27 3.58
N SER A 31 31.93 42.56 3.82
CA SER A 31 31.38 43.53 2.86
C SER A 31 32.37 43.72 1.71
N HIS A 32 31.89 44.01 0.51
CA HIS A 32 32.25 45.24 -0.20
C HIS A 32 31.47 45.45 -1.49
N SER A 33 31.11 46.72 -1.65
CA SER A 33 31.08 47.51 -2.88
C SER A 33 30.00 47.21 -3.93
N GLN A 34 29.11 48.20 -4.02
CA GLN A 34 28.22 48.45 -5.14
C GLN A 34 29.03 48.76 -6.40
N SER A 35 28.67 48.13 -7.52
CA SER A 35 28.75 48.80 -8.82
C SER A 35 27.44 48.56 -9.55
N ARG A 36 26.73 49.65 -9.82
CA ARG A 36 25.59 49.69 -10.73
C ARG A 36 26.14 49.73 -12.14
N LEU A 37 25.79 48.76 -12.96
CA LEU A 37 25.76 48.90 -14.40
C LEU A 37 24.38 48.49 -14.88
N SER A 38 23.64 49.48 -15.35
CA SER A 38 22.40 49.35 -16.09
C SER A 38 22.75 48.80 -17.47
N ALA A 39 22.15 47.67 -17.85
CA ALA A 39 22.15 47.18 -19.22
C ALA A 39 20.76 46.65 -19.57
N SER A 40 20.29 47.14 -20.71
CA SER A 40 18.95 47.09 -21.26
C SER A 40 18.27 45.71 -21.28
N LYS A 41 16.96 45.73 -21.04
CA LYS A 41 16.01 44.66 -21.35
C LYS A 41 16.18 44.23 -22.81
N MET A 42 16.58 42.99 -23.03
CA MET A 42 16.24 42.21 -24.23
C MET A 42 15.22 41.19 -23.78
N ALA A 43 13.97 41.35 -24.21
CA ALA A 43 12.92 40.36 -24.03
C ALA A 43 13.22 39.20 -24.97
N THR A 44 14.00 38.22 -24.50
CA THR A 44 13.94 36.87 -25.04
C THR A 44 12.68 36.25 -24.45
N SER A 45 11.68 36.00 -25.30
CA SER A 45 10.59 35.08 -25.02
C SER A 45 11.20 33.71 -24.77
N GLY A 46 11.64 33.47 -23.53
CA GLY A 46 11.99 32.15 -23.06
C GLY A 46 10.71 31.34 -23.11
N ILE A 47 10.70 30.33 -23.98
CA ILE A 47 9.83 29.18 -23.78
C ILE A 47 10.18 28.68 -22.39
N ASP A 48 9.29 28.95 -21.43
CA ASP A 48 9.37 28.38 -20.09
C ASP A 48 9.24 26.88 -20.28
N ARG A 49 10.40 26.22 -20.40
CA ARG A 49 10.48 24.78 -20.28
C ARG A 49 10.15 24.52 -18.83
N THR A 50 8.86 24.31 -18.56
CA THR A 50 8.39 23.81 -17.27
C THR A 50 9.29 22.63 -16.92
N ALA A 51 10.16 22.83 -15.93
CA ALA A 51 10.95 21.74 -15.40
C ALA A 51 9.96 20.62 -15.05
N PRO A 52 10.23 19.36 -15.44
CA PRO A 52 9.33 18.27 -15.10
C PRO A 52 9.09 18.31 -13.60
N SER A 53 7.82 18.33 -13.20
CA SER A 53 7.46 18.23 -11.79
C SER A 53 8.17 17.00 -11.22
N PRO A 54 8.83 17.09 -10.05
CA PRO A 54 9.55 15.97 -9.48
C PRO A 54 8.65 14.74 -9.41
N THR A 55 9.20 13.58 -9.79
CA THR A 55 8.49 12.29 -9.71
C THR A 55 8.04 12.08 -8.27
N LYS A 56 6.75 11.81 -8.06
CA LYS A 56 6.22 11.52 -6.73
C LYS A 56 6.64 10.13 -6.26
N ILE A 57 7.08 10.02 -5.01
CA ILE A 57 7.34 8.77 -4.32
C ILE A 57 6.09 8.40 -3.52
N ILE A 58 5.48 7.24 -3.82
CA ILE A 58 4.23 6.80 -3.20
C ILE A 58 4.45 5.47 -2.49
N ASP A 59 4.11 5.41 -1.21
CA ASP A 59 3.99 4.14 -0.49
C ASP A 59 2.68 3.44 -0.91
N SER A 60 2.81 2.28 -1.53
CA SER A 60 1.66 1.55 -2.07
C SER A 60 0.86 0.75 -1.03
N HIS A 61 1.32 0.60 0.22
CA HIS A 61 0.58 -0.22 1.19
C HIS A 61 0.93 0.07 2.66
N LEU A 62 0.04 0.78 3.35
CA LEU A 62 0.12 0.96 4.79
C LEU A 62 -1.26 1.03 5.46
N HIS A 63 -1.26 1.11 6.77
CA HIS A 63 -2.45 1.20 7.60
C HIS A 63 -2.38 2.45 8.49
N VAL A 64 -3.53 3.09 8.70
CA VAL A 64 -3.71 4.12 9.72
C VAL A 64 -4.83 3.69 10.64
N TRP A 65 -4.56 3.63 11.95
CA TRP A 65 -5.55 3.34 12.98
C TRP A 65 -5.63 4.47 13.99
N ALA A 66 -6.78 4.56 14.67
CA ALA A 66 -7.04 5.62 15.63
C ALA A 66 -5.99 5.59 16.75
N SER A 67 -5.67 6.74 17.34
CA SER A 67 -5.05 6.77 18.66
C SER A 67 -6.04 6.28 19.73
N PRO A 68 -5.59 5.87 20.93
CA PRO A 68 -6.50 5.50 22.02
C PRO A 68 -7.54 6.58 22.35
N GLN A 69 -7.17 7.86 22.23
CA GLN A 69 -8.07 8.98 22.47
C GLN A 69 -9.14 9.12 21.37
N GLU A 70 -8.74 9.01 20.10
CA GLU A 70 -9.67 9.03 18.98
C GLU A 70 -10.60 7.82 18.98
N ALA A 71 -10.10 6.66 19.41
CA ALA A 71 -10.89 5.44 19.52
C ALA A 71 -11.95 5.52 20.63
N ALA A 72 -11.64 6.17 21.74
CA ALA A 72 -12.58 6.38 22.83
C ALA A 72 -13.71 7.38 22.49
N ASP A 73 -13.46 8.29 21.53
CA ASP A 73 -14.38 9.37 21.16
C ASP A 73 -15.21 9.04 19.92
N LYS A 74 -14.55 8.76 18.80
CA LYS A 74 -15.19 8.80 17.47
C LYS A 74 -14.91 7.60 16.57
N TYR A 75 -13.73 6.99 16.69
CA TYR A 75 -13.27 5.94 15.76
C TYR A 75 -12.97 4.65 16.51
N PRO A 76 -13.99 3.99 17.08
CA PRO A 76 -13.78 2.86 17.97
C PRO A 76 -13.04 1.71 17.27
N TYR A 77 -12.21 1.01 18.04
CA TYR A 77 -11.67 -0.26 17.57
C TYR A 77 -12.77 -1.31 17.53
N PHE A 78 -12.67 -2.24 16.59
CA PHE A 78 -13.42 -3.47 16.64
C PHE A 78 -12.93 -4.29 17.85
N PRO A 79 -13.83 -4.90 18.65
CA PRO A 79 -13.44 -5.61 19.87
C PRO A 79 -12.31 -6.63 19.65
N GLY A 80 -11.25 -6.52 20.44
CA GLY A 80 -10.09 -7.42 20.37
C GLY A 80 -9.13 -7.12 19.22
N GLN A 81 -9.26 -5.94 18.59
CA GLN A 81 -8.37 -5.44 17.54
C GLN A 81 -7.66 -4.16 17.99
N GLU A 82 -7.43 -3.99 19.28
CA GLU A 82 -6.67 -2.88 19.82
C GLU A 82 -5.20 -2.99 19.38
N PRO A 83 -4.64 -1.92 18.80
CA PRO A 83 -3.25 -1.92 18.36
C PRO A 83 -2.30 -1.84 19.56
N THR A 84 -1.13 -2.46 19.44
CA THR A 84 -0.07 -2.40 20.47
C THR A 84 0.96 -1.30 20.23
N LEU A 85 0.86 -0.60 19.10
CA LEU A 85 1.81 0.41 18.62
C LEU A 85 1.07 1.63 18.06
N PRO A 86 1.72 2.81 18.00
CA PRO A 86 1.16 3.96 17.32
C PRO A 86 1.08 3.72 15.80
N GLY A 87 0.02 4.23 15.18
CA GLY A 87 -0.19 4.20 13.74
C GLY A 87 -1.26 5.19 13.30
N ASN A 88 -1.38 6.30 14.03
CA ASN A 88 -2.27 7.39 13.65
C ASN A 88 -1.67 8.23 12.51
N VAL A 89 -2.49 9.12 11.93
CA VAL A 89 -2.09 9.89 10.75
C VAL A 89 -0.93 10.85 11.01
N ASP A 90 -0.81 11.39 12.22
CA ASP A 90 0.27 12.34 12.53
C ASP A 90 1.61 11.61 12.57
N PHE A 91 1.66 10.41 13.17
CA PHE A 91 2.84 9.54 13.11
C PHE A 91 3.20 9.14 11.67
N LEU A 92 2.21 8.83 10.83
CA LEU A 92 2.45 8.54 9.41
C LEU A 92 3.10 9.73 8.69
N LEU A 93 2.62 10.96 8.94
CA LEU A 93 3.17 12.15 8.28
C LEU A 93 4.62 12.41 8.68
N GLU A 94 4.98 12.19 9.95
CA GLU A 94 6.37 12.25 10.42
C GLU A 94 7.25 11.23 9.69
N CYS A 95 6.82 9.96 9.61
CA CYS A 95 7.55 8.91 8.89
C CYS A 95 7.70 9.23 7.39
N MET A 96 6.66 9.77 6.75
CA MET A 96 6.70 10.15 5.34
C MET A 96 7.68 11.30 5.09
N GLU A 97 7.70 12.30 5.97
CA GLU A 97 8.65 13.41 5.88
C GLU A 97 10.09 12.92 6.02
N GLU A 98 10.36 12.05 7.00
CA GLU A 98 11.69 11.46 7.23
C GLU A 98 12.15 10.61 6.03
N ALA A 99 11.24 9.82 5.46
CA ALA A 99 11.54 8.92 4.34
C ALA A 99 11.51 9.60 2.95
N GLY A 100 11.06 10.85 2.86
CA GLY A 100 10.87 11.55 1.58
C GLY A 100 9.75 10.97 0.71
N VAL A 101 8.67 10.47 1.33
CA VAL A 101 7.49 9.91 0.66
C VAL A 101 6.43 11.00 0.48
N ASP A 102 5.95 11.18 -0.75
CA ASP A 102 5.00 12.25 -1.09
C ASP A 102 3.55 11.91 -0.75
N GLY A 103 3.20 10.62 -0.81
CA GLY A 103 1.85 10.11 -0.62
C GLY A 103 1.78 8.61 -0.35
N ALA A 104 0.59 8.11 -0.03
CA ALA A 104 0.40 6.69 0.25
C ALA A 104 -1.00 6.15 -0.09
N LEU A 105 -1.09 4.84 -0.35
CA LEU A 105 -2.34 4.09 -0.34
C LEU A 105 -2.62 3.58 1.08
N ILE A 106 -3.64 4.15 1.72
CA ILE A 106 -4.09 3.73 3.05
C ILE A 106 -5.09 2.59 2.89
N VAL A 107 -4.66 1.39 3.26
CA VAL A 107 -5.51 0.21 3.30
C VAL A 107 -6.30 0.22 4.61
N GLN A 108 -7.61 0.03 4.52
CA GLN A 108 -8.49 -0.04 5.69
C GLN A 108 -7.94 -1.07 6.70
N PRO A 109 -7.62 -0.66 7.94
CA PRO A 109 -7.05 -1.55 8.94
C PRO A 109 -8.10 -2.50 9.52
N ILE A 110 -7.66 -3.68 9.93
CA ILE A 110 -8.53 -4.62 10.65
C ILE A 110 -9.01 -4.07 12.00
N ASN A 111 -8.25 -3.12 12.58
CA ASN A 111 -8.55 -2.42 13.82
C ASN A 111 -9.94 -1.76 13.82
N HIS A 112 -10.43 -1.30 12.67
CA HIS A 112 -11.76 -0.67 12.54
C HIS A 112 -12.71 -1.50 11.66
N LYS A 113 -12.28 -2.67 11.18
CA LYS A 113 -13.01 -3.53 10.25
C LYS A 113 -13.71 -2.76 9.14
N PHE A 114 -15.05 -2.79 9.09
CA PHE A 114 -15.85 -2.19 8.03
C PHE A 114 -16.26 -0.74 8.32
N ASP A 115 -15.89 -0.20 9.49
CA ASP A 115 -16.01 1.22 9.78
C ASP A 115 -14.82 1.97 9.15
N HIS A 116 -15.09 2.59 8.01
CA HIS A 116 -14.11 3.34 7.23
C HIS A 116 -14.03 4.82 7.65
N SER A 117 -14.76 5.25 8.69
CA SER A 117 -14.92 6.67 9.05
C SER A 117 -13.59 7.36 9.37
N LEU A 118 -12.66 6.69 10.05
CA LEU A 118 -11.32 7.21 10.32
C LEU A 118 -10.56 7.47 9.01
N VAL A 119 -10.39 6.44 8.18
CA VAL A 119 -9.63 6.53 6.92
C VAL A 119 -10.28 7.58 6.02
N THR A 120 -11.60 7.58 5.88
CA THR A 120 -12.33 8.61 5.12
C THR A 120 -12.06 10.03 5.66
N SER A 121 -11.95 10.20 6.97
CA SER A 121 -11.61 11.51 7.54
C SER A 121 -10.18 11.94 7.20
N VAL A 122 -9.24 10.99 7.15
CA VAL A 122 -7.85 11.23 6.75
C VAL A 122 -7.75 11.60 5.27
N LEU A 123 -8.45 10.87 4.39
CA LEU A 123 -8.49 11.18 2.95
C LEU A 123 -9.05 12.59 2.70
N LYS A 124 -10.11 12.97 3.43
CA LYS A 124 -10.69 14.32 3.33
C LYS A 124 -9.76 15.41 3.86
N LYS A 125 -8.98 15.12 4.91
CA LYS A 125 -7.99 16.05 5.48
C LYS A 125 -6.78 16.25 4.57
N TYR A 126 -6.35 15.20 3.86
CA TYR A 126 -5.15 15.22 3.01
C TYR A 126 -5.40 14.65 1.59
N PRO A 127 -6.30 15.27 0.79
CA PRO A 127 -6.79 14.70 -0.47
C PRO A 127 -5.74 14.62 -1.58
N THR A 128 -4.60 15.31 -1.43
CA THR A 128 -3.49 15.29 -2.40
C THR A 128 -2.38 14.32 -2.04
N LYS A 129 -2.43 13.73 -0.83
CA LYS A 129 -1.40 12.81 -0.30
C LYS A 129 -1.88 11.37 -0.28
N PHE A 130 -3.16 11.13 -0.01
CA PHE A 130 -3.64 9.78 0.27
C PHE A 130 -4.75 9.34 -0.68
N VAL A 131 -4.74 8.04 -0.98
CA VAL A 131 -5.83 7.30 -1.61
C VAL A 131 -6.23 6.17 -0.67
N GLY A 132 -7.52 5.84 -0.59
CA GLY A 132 -8.00 4.74 0.24
C GLY A 132 -8.07 3.40 -0.51
N CYS A 133 -7.83 2.30 0.20
CA CYS A 133 -8.21 0.96 -0.22
C CYS A 133 -9.22 0.38 0.77
N CYS A 134 -10.44 0.09 0.29
CA CYS A 134 -11.55 -0.38 1.12
C CYS A 134 -11.29 -1.80 1.62
N LEU A 135 -11.84 -2.18 2.77
CA LEU A 135 -11.97 -3.58 3.16
C LEU A 135 -13.33 -4.11 2.67
N ALA A 136 -13.33 -5.14 1.82
CA ALA A 136 -14.56 -5.74 1.33
C ALA A 136 -15.36 -6.37 2.49
N ASN A 137 -16.63 -5.97 2.64
CA ASN A 137 -17.55 -6.54 3.61
C ASN A 137 -18.32 -7.72 2.97
N PRO A 138 -18.08 -8.97 3.40
CA PRO A 138 -18.71 -10.15 2.79
C PRO A 138 -20.08 -10.47 3.39
N ALA A 139 -20.75 -9.52 4.07
CA ALA A 139 -22.10 -9.71 4.57
C ALA A 139 -23.09 -10.02 3.43
N GLU A 140 -23.88 -11.09 3.60
CA GLU A 140 -24.80 -11.60 2.57
C GLU A 140 -26.02 -10.71 2.31
N ASP A 141 -26.25 -9.68 3.13
CA ASP A 141 -27.34 -8.72 2.98
C ASP A 141 -27.13 -7.70 1.84
N GLY A 142 -26.03 -7.83 1.09
CA GLY A 142 -25.65 -6.96 -0.02
C GLY A 142 -25.16 -5.58 0.41
N SER A 143 -25.01 -5.32 1.72
CA SER A 143 -24.50 -4.06 2.25
C SER A 143 -23.07 -3.79 1.78
N GLY A 144 -22.26 -4.83 1.56
CA GLY A 144 -20.87 -4.70 1.11
C GLY A 144 -20.72 -4.06 -0.27
N VAL A 145 -21.59 -4.40 -1.23
CA VAL A 145 -21.56 -3.79 -2.57
C VAL A 145 -21.94 -2.32 -2.50
N LYS A 146 -22.98 -1.97 -1.74
CA LYS A 146 -23.41 -0.57 -1.55
C LYS A 146 -22.34 0.26 -0.85
N LEU A 147 -21.68 -0.32 0.15
CA LEU A 147 -20.58 0.33 0.86
C LEU A 147 -19.41 0.59 -0.10
N LEU A 148 -19.02 -0.40 -0.90
CA LEU A 148 -17.98 -0.24 -1.93
C LEU A 148 -18.30 0.93 -2.87
N GLU A 149 -19.50 0.96 -3.45
CA GLU A 149 -19.92 2.02 -4.36
C GLU A 149 -19.85 3.39 -3.70
N HIS A 150 -20.31 3.50 -2.45
CA HIS A 150 -20.26 4.75 -1.71
C HIS A 150 -18.81 5.23 -1.52
N LEU A 151 -17.95 4.35 -1.01
CA LEU A 151 -16.56 4.69 -0.70
C LEU A 151 -15.79 5.12 -1.96
N VAL A 152 -15.96 4.41 -3.07
CA VAL A 152 -15.29 4.72 -4.34
C VAL A 152 -15.84 6.01 -4.96
N LEU A 153 -17.17 6.13 -5.08
CA LEU A 153 -17.79 7.24 -5.82
C LEU A 153 -17.85 8.54 -5.02
N LYS A 154 -17.75 8.50 -3.68
CA LYS A 154 -17.96 9.67 -2.82
C LYS A 154 -16.78 9.99 -1.90
N ASP A 155 -16.04 8.99 -1.43
CA ASP A 155 -15.02 9.19 -0.39
C ASP A 155 -13.57 9.05 -0.90
N GLY A 156 -13.36 8.81 -2.20
CA GLY A 156 -12.01 8.84 -2.81
C GLY A 156 -11.20 7.56 -2.64
N TYR A 157 -11.87 6.42 -2.47
CA TYR A 157 -11.21 5.12 -2.47
C TYR A 157 -10.91 4.66 -3.89
N GLY A 158 -9.70 4.16 -4.09
CA GLY A 158 -9.18 3.75 -5.40
C GLY A 158 -8.84 2.27 -5.51
N ALA A 159 -9.11 1.46 -4.48
CA ALA A 159 -8.87 0.02 -4.48
C ALA A 159 -9.77 -0.69 -3.45
N VAL A 160 -9.87 -2.01 -3.54
CA VAL A 160 -10.61 -2.87 -2.62
C VAL A 160 -9.73 -4.02 -2.17
N ARG A 161 -9.77 -4.38 -0.90
CA ARG A 161 -9.06 -5.53 -0.34
C ARG A 161 -10.03 -6.65 0.00
N PHE A 162 -9.76 -7.82 -0.56
CA PHE A 162 -10.32 -9.08 -0.13
C PHE A 162 -9.39 -9.69 0.92
N ASN A 163 -9.92 -9.89 2.11
CA ASN A 163 -9.32 -10.75 3.12
C ASN A 163 -10.17 -12.02 3.23
N PRO A 164 -9.73 -13.16 2.65
CA PRO A 164 -10.50 -14.40 2.65
C PRO A 164 -10.96 -14.84 4.05
N TYR A 165 -10.21 -14.48 5.09
CA TYR A 165 -10.52 -14.88 6.48
C TYR A 165 -11.61 -14.02 7.14
N LEU A 166 -12.18 -13.05 6.43
CA LEU A 166 -13.36 -12.30 6.88
C LEU A 166 -14.66 -12.86 6.33
N TRP A 167 -14.61 -13.79 5.37
CA TRP A 167 -15.81 -14.50 4.95
C TRP A 167 -16.34 -15.37 6.09
N PRO A 168 -17.67 -15.56 6.18
CA PRO A 168 -18.26 -16.47 7.16
C PRO A 168 -17.66 -17.88 7.04
N SER A 169 -17.60 -18.60 8.15
CA SER A 169 -17.05 -19.95 8.19
C SER A 169 -17.69 -20.85 7.14
N GLY A 170 -16.87 -21.57 6.37
CA GLY A 170 -17.31 -22.46 5.29
C GLY A 170 -17.65 -21.75 3.97
N GLN A 171 -17.60 -20.42 3.94
CA GLN A 171 -17.81 -19.66 2.71
C GLN A 171 -16.50 -19.32 1.99
N GLN A 172 -16.66 -19.06 0.70
CA GLN A 172 -15.60 -18.70 -0.23
C GLN A 172 -15.81 -17.28 -0.73
N MET A 173 -14.71 -16.63 -1.14
CA MET A 173 -14.73 -15.36 -1.86
C MET A 173 -15.50 -15.44 -3.18
N THR A 174 -15.71 -16.65 -3.71
CA THR A 174 -16.48 -16.88 -4.94
C THR A 174 -17.98 -17.12 -4.70
N ASN A 175 -18.48 -16.88 -3.50
CA ASN A 175 -19.92 -16.80 -3.23
C ASN A 175 -20.56 -15.60 -3.96
N GLU A 176 -21.89 -15.51 -3.93
CA GLU A 176 -22.64 -14.47 -4.67
C GLU A 176 -22.21 -13.05 -4.29
N VAL A 177 -22.02 -12.77 -3.00
CA VAL A 177 -21.59 -11.44 -2.53
C VAL A 177 -20.16 -11.12 -2.97
N GLY A 178 -19.22 -12.06 -2.85
CA GLY A 178 -17.83 -11.83 -3.23
C GLY A 178 -17.67 -11.62 -4.73
N LYS A 179 -18.39 -12.40 -5.56
CA LYS A 179 -18.48 -12.16 -7.01
C LYS A 179 -19.09 -10.80 -7.33
N SER A 180 -20.16 -10.42 -6.64
CA SER A 180 -20.81 -9.11 -6.84
C SER A 180 -19.88 -7.95 -6.53
N ILE A 181 -19.14 -8.01 -5.41
CA ILE A 181 -18.15 -6.99 -5.04
C ILE A 181 -17.01 -6.96 -6.08
N PHE A 182 -16.51 -8.12 -6.50
CA PHE A 182 -15.40 -8.22 -7.46
C PHE A 182 -15.78 -7.69 -8.85
N SER A 183 -16.96 -8.05 -9.35
CA SER A 183 -17.52 -7.51 -10.60
C SER A 183 -17.68 -6.00 -10.50
N ARG A 184 -18.29 -5.53 -9.40
CA ARG A 184 -18.56 -4.10 -9.23
C ARG A 184 -17.29 -3.27 -9.13
N ALA A 185 -16.25 -3.78 -8.49
CA ALA A 185 -14.94 -3.15 -8.47
C ALA A 185 -14.38 -2.95 -9.89
N GLY A 186 -14.48 -3.97 -10.75
CA GLY A 186 -14.09 -3.88 -12.16
C GLY A 186 -14.90 -2.86 -12.96
N GLU A 187 -16.23 -2.83 -12.78
CA GLU A 187 -17.10 -1.82 -13.41
C GLU A 187 -16.76 -0.38 -13.00
N LEU A 188 -16.34 -0.20 -11.76
CA LEU A 188 -15.90 1.09 -11.22
C LEU A 188 -14.44 1.42 -11.56
N GLY A 189 -13.71 0.50 -12.20
CA GLY A 189 -12.31 0.68 -12.57
C GLY A 189 -11.33 0.66 -11.38
N VAL A 190 -11.71 0.05 -10.25
CA VAL A 190 -10.85 -0.08 -9.07
C VAL A 190 -10.29 -1.50 -8.94
N PRO A 191 -8.97 -1.67 -8.69
CA PRO A 191 -8.36 -2.98 -8.50
C PRO A 191 -8.81 -3.66 -7.19
N VAL A 192 -8.77 -4.99 -7.19
CA VAL A 192 -9.02 -5.83 -6.02
C VAL A 192 -7.72 -6.51 -5.57
N GLY A 193 -7.28 -6.22 -4.35
CA GLY A 193 -6.14 -6.85 -3.69
C GLY A 193 -6.54 -8.09 -2.87
N PHE A 194 -5.78 -9.19 -2.96
CA PHE A 194 -5.98 -10.38 -2.13
C PHE A 194 -4.93 -10.50 -1.03
N MET A 195 -5.39 -10.55 0.23
CA MET A 195 -4.56 -10.79 1.41
C MET A 195 -4.61 -12.26 1.84
N CYS A 196 -3.84 -13.10 1.17
CA CYS A 196 -3.79 -14.54 1.48
C CYS A 196 -2.89 -14.88 2.69
N MET A 197 -3.05 -14.20 3.83
CA MET A 197 -2.17 -14.28 5.01
C MET A 197 -1.78 -15.71 5.47
N LYS A 198 -2.64 -16.73 5.29
CA LYS A 198 -2.36 -18.13 5.65
C LYS A 198 -1.73 -18.95 4.51
N GLY A 199 -1.47 -18.33 3.36
CA GLY A 199 -0.84 -18.91 2.17
C GLY A 199 -1.74 -18.85 0.93
N LEU A 200 -1.14 -18.58 -0.23
CA LEU A 200 -1.81 -18.52 -1.54
C LEU A 200 -2.49 -19.84 -1.93
N SER A 201 -1.88 -20.98 -1.60
CA SER A 201 -2.37 -22.30 -2.03
C SER A 201 -3.81 -22.60 -1.59
N LEU A 202 -4.26 -21.99 -0.49
CA LEU A 202 -5.62 -22.13 0.02
C LEU A 202 -6.68 -21.39 -0.81
N HIS A 203 -6.27 -20.41 -1.62
CA HIS A 203 -7.18 -19.46 -2.28
C HIS A 203 -6.95 -19.33 -3.79
N VAL A 204 -5.92 -19.98 -4.34
CA VAL A 204 -5.59 -19.87 -5.77
C VAL A 204 -6.78 -20.22 -6.66
N SER A 205 -7.51 -21.31 -6.36
CA SER A 205 -8.67 -21.73 -7.16
C SER A 205 -9.80 -20.68 -7.17
N GLU A 206 -10.00 -19.99 -6.05
CA GLU A 206 -10.97 -18.90 -5.93
C GLU A 206 -10.55 -17.68 -6.76
N ILE A 207 -9.28 -17.30 -6.68
CA ILE A 207 -8.70 -16.18 -7.44
C ILE A 207 -8.79 -16.45 -8.94
N GLU A 208 -8.42 -17.65 -9.39
CA GLU A 208 -8.49 -18.05 -10.79
C GLU A 208 -9.92 -18.00 -11.33
N LYS A 209 -10.89 -18.47 -10.52
CA LYS A 209 -12.31 -18.41 -10.88
C LYS A 209 -12.79 -16.97 -11.02
N LEU A 210 -12.45 -16.08 -10.08
CA LEU A 210 -12.79 -14.65 -10.17
C LEU A 210 -12.15 -13.99 -11.40
N CYS A 211 -10.87 -14.25 -11.66
CA CYS A 211 -10.17 -13.72 -12.83
C CYS A 211 -10.74 -14.22 -14.16
N THR A 212 -11.21 -15.47 -14.19
CA THR A 212 -11.84 -16.07 -15.38
C THR A 212 -13.23 -15.51 -15.64
N GLU A 213 -14.06 -15.36 -14.60
CA GLU A 213 -15.42 -14.86 -14.72
C GLU A 213 -15.48 -13.35 -14.95
N PHE A 214 -14.54 -12.58 -14.38
CA PHE A 214 -14.53 -11.12 -14.42
C PHE A 214 -13.18 -10.57 -14.92
N PRO A 215 -12.86 -10.73 -16.23
CA PRO A 215 -11.55 -10.38 -16.77
C PRO A 215 -11.24 -8.88 -16.78
N SER A 216 -12.25 -8.02 -16.61
CA SER A 216 -12.09 -6.57 -16.53
C SER A 216 -11.61 -6.05 -15.18
N THR A 217 -11.69 -6.86 -14.11
CA THR A 217 -11.29 -6.44 -12.77
C THR A 217 -9.79 -6.66 -12.59
N VAL A 218 -9.04 -5.57 -12.40
CA VAL A 218 -7.60 -5.63 -12.09
C VAL A 218 -7.38 -6.29 -10.73
N VAL A 219 -6.38 -7.16 -10.63
CA VAL A 219 -6.06 -7.92 -9.42
C VAL A 219 -4.67 -7.56 -8.91
N LEU A 220 -4.59 -7.32 -7.60
CA LEU A 220 -3.34 -7.16 -6.87
C LEU A 220 -3.15 -8.33 -5.91
N LEU A 221 -1.92 -8.85 -5.81
CA LEU A 221 -1.58 -9.86 -4.82
C LEU A 221 -0.77 -9.21 -3.70
N ASP A 222 -1.35 -9.12 -2.49
CA ASP A 222 -0.67 -8.47 -1.37
C ASP A 222 0.49 -9.33 -0.85
N HIS A 223 1.60 -8.69 -0.49
CA HIS A 223 2.74 -9.32 0.19
C HIS A 223 3.26 -10.58 -0.52
N LEU A 224 3.44 -10.51 -1.84
CA LEU A 224 3.79 -11.68 -2.67
C LEU A 224 2.81 -12.86 -2.50
N ALA A 225 1.52 -12.54 -2.32
CA ALA A 225 0.46 -13.48 -1.98
C ALA A 225 0.72 -14.32 -0.71
N PHE A 226 1.60 -13.85 0.19
CA PHE A 226 2.14 -14.63 1.31
C PHE A 226 2.73 -15.98 0.88
N CYS A 227 3.30 -16.04 -0.33
CA CYS A 227 4.07 -17.18 -0.77
C CYS A 227 5.41 -17.21 -0.03
N ARG A 228 5.74 -18.36 0.55
CA ARG A 228 7.04 -18.57 1.19
C ARG A 228 8.11 -18.92 0.14
N PRO A 229 9.40 -18.69 0.46
CA PRO A 229 10.48 -19.23 -0.35
C PRO A 229 10.34 -20.75 -0.52
N PRO A 230 10.65 -21.31 -1.70
CA PRO A 230 10.46 -22.73 -2.00
C PRO A 230 11.55 -23.59 -1.33
N LEU A 231 11.39 -23.92 -0.04
CA LEU A 231 12.35 -24.74 0.70
C LEU A 231 11.92 -26.21 0.81
N ASN A 232 10.68 -26.52 0.44
CA ASN A 232 10.12 -27.86 0.35
C ASN A 232 9.15 -27.97 -0.85
N ASP A 233 8.59 -29.16 -1.06
CA ASP A 233 7.72 -29.46 -2.19
C ASP A 233 6.41 -28.64 -2.17
N ASP A 234 5.79 -28.47 -1.00
CA ASP A 234 4.55 -27.70 -0.85
C ASP A 234 4.79 -26.21 -1.16
N GLU A 235 5.90 -25.65 -0.69
CA GLU A 235 6.28 -24.26 -0.97
C GLU A 235 6.70 -24.07 -2.43
N SER A 236 7.36 -25.07 -3.03
CA SER A 236 7.69 -25.09 -4.47
C SER A 236 6.44 -25.12 -5.34
N LEU A 237 5.43 -25.88 -4.93
CA LEU A 237 4.13 -25.93 -5.58
C LEU A 237 3.42 -24.58 -5.47
N ALA A 238 3.32 -24.02 -4.26
CA ALA A 238 2.68 -22.71 -4.03
C ALA A 238 3.35 -21.58 -4.84
N PHE A 239 4.68 -21.58 -4.91
CA PHE A 239 5.42 -20.62 -5.73
C PHE A 239 5.17 -20.82 -7.22
N SER A 240 5.08 -22.07 -7.67
CA SER A 240 4.70 -22.38 -9.06
C SER A 240 3.27 -21.90 -9.38
N GLU A 241 2.32 -22.07 -8.46
CA GLU A 241 0.95 -21.56 -8.60
C GLU A 241 0.91 -20.02 -8.67
N LEU A 242 1.71 -19.32 -7.85
CA LEU A 242 1.86 -17.87 -7.96
C LEU A 242 2.33 -17.46 -9.36
N LEU A 243 3.36 -18.11 -9.91
CA LEU A 243 3.86 -17.80 -11.25
C LEU A 243 2.82 -18.09 -12.33
N LYS A 244 2.03 -19.16 -12.19
CA LYS A 244 0.96 -19.50 -13.12
C LYS A 244 -0.17 -18.46 -13.16
N LEU A 245 -0.34 -17.63 -12.13
CA LEU A 245 -1.33 -16.54 -12.16
C LEU A 245 -0.97 -15.46 -13.18
N SER A 246 0.30 -15.35 -13.63
CA SER A 246 0.72 -14.42 -14.70
C SER A 246 0.04 -14.66 -16.05
N ARG A 247 -0.62 -15.82 -16.24
CA ARG A 247 -1.44 -16.08 -17.43
C ARG A 247 -2.69 -15.19 -17.51
N PHE A 248 -3.10 -14.61 -16.39
CA PHE A 248 -4.18 -13.63 -16.32
C PHE A 248 -3.57 -12.23 -16.50
N PRO A 249 -3.81 -11.53 -17.64
CA PRO A 249 -3.18 -10.25 -17.92
C PRO A 249 -3.55 -9.14 -16.93
N GLN A 250 -4.64 -9.31 -16.18
CA GLN A 250 -5.10 -8.37 -15.18
C GLN A 250 -4.46 -8.56 -13.79
N VAL A 251 -3.64 -9.60 -13.58
CA VAL A 251 -3.01 -9.89 -12.29
C VAL A 251 -1.63 -9.22 -12.20
N THR A 252 -1.43 -8.43 -11.14
CA THR A 252 -0.15 -7.82 -10.77
C THR A 252 0.21 -8.17 -9.33
N CYS A 253 1.50 -8.33 -9.06
CA CYS A 253 2.01 -8.63 -7.72
C CYS A 253 2.95 -7.50 -7.25
N PRO A 254 2.44 -6.45 -6.58
CA PRO A 254 3.30 -5.40 -6.03
C PRO A 254 4.24 -5.97 -4.96
N VAL A 255 5.45 -5.44 -4.89
CA VAL A 255 6.46 -5.80 -3.90
C VAL A 255 6.62 -4.63 -2.95
N TYR A 256 6.39 -4.89 -1.66
CA TYR A 256 6.62 -3.93 -0.58
C TYR A 256 7.95 -4.34 0.07
N LEU A 257 8.91 -3.41 0.14
CA LEU A 257 10.22 -3.62 0.79
C LEU A 257 10.20 -3.04 2.21
#